data_AF-A0A1V4V9J4-F1
#
_entry.id   AF-A0A1V4V9J4-F1
#
_cell.length_a   1.000
_cell.length_b   1.000
_cell.length_c   1.000
_cell.angle_alpha   90.00
_cell.angle_beta   90.00
_cell.angle_gamma   90.00
#
_symmetry.space_group_name_H-M   'P 1'
#
loop_
_entity.id
_entity.type
_entity.pdbx_description
1 polymer ?
#
loop_
_entity_poly.entity_id
_entity_poly.type
_entity_poly.pdbx_seq_one_letter_code
_entity_poly.pdbx_strand_id
1 'polypeptide(L)'
;MQGEFLPEKPEVLSIAGILGVEVYQVLDLPKPDPELLRIYGSFSHLSGQDRSNLALALLEIEKIFEEDNISTKSPEAKEIIKSTFEKYGLNR
;
A
#
# COMPACT_ATOMS: atom_id res chain seq x y z
N MET A 1 4.49 4.47 -30.49
CA MET A 1 3.84 3.34 -29.82
C MET A 1 3.57 3.77 -28.39
N GLN A 2 2.40 4.35 -28.10
CA GLN A 2 1.95 4.51 -26.72
C GLN A 2 1.33 3.17 -26.35
N GLY A 3 2.15 2.25 -25.83
CA GLY A 3 1.64 1.00 -25.28
C GLY A 3 0.74 1.34 -24.10
N GLU A 4 -0.41 0.67 -24.01
CA GLU A 4 -1.28 0.70 -22.84
C GLU A 4 -0.46 0.18 -21.65
N PHE A 5 0.14 1.09 -20.90
CA PHE A 5 0.90 0.75 -19.70
C PHE A 5 -0.10 0.47 -18.60
N LEU A 6 -0.25 -0.80 -18.25
CA LEU A 6 -0.99 -1.18 -17.05
C LEU A 6 -0.15 -0.78 -15.83
N PRO A 7 -0.71 0.00 -14.88
CA PRO A 7 0.03 0.41 -13.69
C PRO A 7 0.45 -0.79 -12.85
N GLU A 8 1.64 -0.72 -12.26
CA GLU A 8 2.13 -1.74 -11.33
C GLU A 8 1.37 -1.67 -9.99
N LYS A 9 1.36 -2.77 -9.21
CA LYS A 9 0.61 -2.86 -7.93
C LYS A 9 0.74 -1.63 -7.00
N PRO A 10 1.93 -1.09 -6.69
CA PRO A 10 2.03 0.09 -5.82
C PRO A 10 1.52 1.39 -6.49
N GLU A 11 1.55 1.47 -7.81
CA GLU A 11 0.95 2.56 -8.59
C GLU A 11 -0.58 2.45 -8.54
N VAL A 12 -1.13 1.24 -8.64
CA VAL A 12 -2.58 0.98 -8.49
C VAL A 12 -3.06 1.42 -7.12
N LEU A 13 -2.29 1.14 -6.04
CA LEU A 13 -2.61 1.62 -4.70
C LEU A 13 -2.61 3.15 -4.63
N SER A 14 -1.64 3.78 -5.29
CA SER A 14 -1.56 5.24 -5.36
C SER A 14 -2.74 5.86 -6.12
N ILE A 15 -3.15 5.25 -7.23
CA ILE A 15 -4.31 5.65 -8.02
C ILE A 15 -5.60 5.42 -7.22
N ALA A 16 -5.73 4.28 -6.53
CA ALA A 16 -6.87 3.98 -5.66
C ALA A 16 -7.03 5.02 -4.56
N GLY A 17 -5.91 5.57 -4.09
CA GLY A 17 -5.86 6.70 -3.17
C GLY A 17 -6.53 7.98 -3.62
N ILE A 18 -6.67 8.17 -4.94
CA ILE A 18 -7.23 9.37 -5.57
C ILE A 18 -8.62 9.09 -6.13
N LEU A 19 -8.77 7.94 -6.82
CA LEU A 19 -9.95 7.59 -7.58
C LEU A 19 -10.89 6.62 -6.85
N GLY A 20 -10.45 6.04 -5.73
CA GLY A 20 -11.19 5.01 -5.00
C GLY A 20 -10.70 3.58 -5.30
N VAL A 21 -11.04 2.66 -4.40
CA VAL A 21 -10.62 1.24 -4.44
C VAL A 21 -11.27 0.45 -5.59
N GLU A 22 -12.25 1.03 -6.26
CA GLU A 22 -12.93 0.52 -7.44
C GLU A 22 -11.95 0.35 -8.62
N VAL A 23 -10.82 1.07 -8.64
CA VAL A 23 -9.79 0.91 -9.68
C VAL A 23 -9.24 -0.51 -9.75
N TYR A 24 -9.16 -1.22 -8.62
CA TYR A 24 -8.74 -2.62 -8.61
C TYR A 24 -9.70 -3.51 -9.41
N GLN A 25 -11.01 -3.24 -9.36
CA GLN A 25 -12.00 -3.98 -10.14
C GLN A 25 -11.91 -3.67 -11.62
N VAL A 26 -11.68 -2.39 -11.97
CA VAL A 26 -11.51 -1.95 -13.37
C VAL A 26 -10.28 -2.61 -14.00
N LEU A 27 -9.23 -2.84 -13.22
CA LEU A 27 -7.98 -3.45 -13.66
C LEU A 27 -7.92 -4.98 -13.48
N ASP A 28 -9.02 -5.61 -13.04
CA ASP A 28 -9.08 -7.04 -12.72
C ASP A 28 -7.98 -7.51 -11.75
N LEU A 29 -7.67 -6.66 -10.76
CA LEU A 29 -6.67 -6.91 -9.73
C LEU A 29 -7.34 -7.27 -8.40
N PRO A 30 -6.70 -8.14 -7.58
CA PRO A 30 -7.18 -8.41 -6.23
C PRO A 30 -7.11 -7.12 -5.39
N LYS A 31 -8.16 -6.88 -4.59
CA LYS A 31 -8.17 -5.77 -3.65
C LYS A 31 -7.16 -6.06 -2.52
N PRO A 32 -6.40 -5.05 -2.06
CA PRO A 32 -5.52 -5.20 -0.90
C PRO A 32 -6.30 -5.48 0.38
N ASP A 33 -5.59 -5.91 1.43
CA ASP A 33 -6.16 -6.05 2.76
C ASP A 33 -6.84 -4.73 3.22
N PRO A 34 -8.10 -4.77 3.72
CA PRO A 34 -8.83 -3.58 4.15
C PRO A 34 -8.11 -2.72 5.20
N GLU A 35 -7.29 -3.34 6.06
CA GLU A 35 -6.50 -2.67 7.08
C GLU A 35 -5.36 -1.86 6.43
N LEU A 36 -4.70 -2.40 5.41
CA LEU A 36 -3.68 -1.67 4.65
C LEU A 36 -4.29 -0.49 3.89
N LEU A 37 -5.49 -0.66 3.31
CA LEU A 37 -6.24 0.45 2.70
C LEU A 37 -6.61 1.53 3.72
N ARG A 38 -6.99 1.13 4.94
CA ARG A 38 -7.27 2.05 6.04
C ARG A 38 -6.02 2.85 6.43
N ILE A 39 -4.87 2.19 6.55
CA ILE A 39 -3.59 2.85 6.81
C ILE A 39 -3.29 3.83 5.68
N TYR A 40 -3.33 3.39 4.42
CA TYR A 40 -3.07 4.27 3.27
C TYR A 40 -3.95 5.53 3.28
N GLY A 41 -5.26 5.36 3.53
CA GLY A 41 -6.22 6.47 3.62
C GLY A 41 -5.98 7.42 4.80
N SER A 42 -5.46 6.93 5.93
CA SER A 42 -5.14 7.76 7.10
C SER A 42 -3.99 8.76 6.85
N PHE A 43 -3.15 8.49 5.85
CA PHE A 43 -2.08 9.37 5.39
C PHE A 43 -2.50 10.19 4.15
N SER A 44 -3.78 10.59 4.06
CA SER A 44 -4.30 11.42 2.95
C SER A 44 -3.58 12.77 2.79
N HIS A 45 -2.91 13.25 3.84
CA HIS A 45 -2.09 14.46 3.81
C HIS A 45 -0.75 14.30 3.09
N LEU A 46 -0.24 13.07 2.92
CA LEU A 46 1.00 12.83 2.17
C LEU A 46 0.75 13.03 0.68
N SER A 47 1.74 13.58 -0.02
CA SER A 47 1.73 13.81 -1.46
C SER A 47 3.10 13.56 -2.08
N GLY A 48 3.18 13.51 -3.41
CA GLY A 48 4.45 13.30 -4.12
C GLY A 48 5.19 12.04 -3.67
N GLN A 49 6.50 12.17 -3.44
CA GLN A 49 7.36 11.05 -3.10
C GLN A 49 6.96 10.34 -1.80
N ASP A 50 6.49 11.07 -0.79
CA ASP A 50 6.10 10.47 0.50
C ASP A 50 4.87 9.57 0.34
N ARG A 51 3.93 9.95 -0.53
CA ARG A 51 2.75 9.13 -0.83
C ARG A 51 3.13 7.88 -1.64
N SER A 52 4.07 8.01 -2.57
CA SER A 52 4.63 6.85 -3.31
C SER A 52 5.38 5.90 -2.38
N ASN A 53 6.19 6.44 -1.46
CA ASN A 53 6.90 5.65 -0.45
C ASN A 53 5.94 4.90 0.48
N LEU A 54 4.83 5.52 0.87
CA LEU A 54 3.77 4.85 1.63
C LEU A 54 3.16 3.68 0.86
N ALA A 55 2.86 3.84 -0.42
CA ALA A 55 2.32 2.75 -1.23
C ALA A 55 3.30 1.57 -1.34
N LEU A 56 4.60 1.86 -1.53
CA LEU A 56 5.66 0.85 -1.56
C LEU A 56 5.82 0.16 -0.20
N ALA A 57 5.80 0.92 0.90
CA ALA A 57 5.89 0.38 2.25
C ALA A 57 4.73 -0.59 2.54
N LEU A 58 3.50 -0.22 2.19
CA LEU A 58 2.33 -1.08 2.42
C LEU A 58 2.34 -2.33 1.54
N LEU A 59 2.85 -2.25 0.31
CA LEU A 59 3.04 -3.42 -0.54
C LEU A 59 4.10 -4.38 0.05
N GLU A 60 5.18 -3.84 0.63
CA GLU A 60 6.18 -4.65 1.32
C GLU A 60 5.60 -5.32 2.57
N ILE A 61 4.81 -4.59 3.37
CA ILE A 61 4.10 -5.13 4.54
C ILE A 61 3.14 -6.25 4.14
N GLU A 62 2.36 -6.06 3.07
CA GLU A 62 1.43 -7.08 2.55
C GLU A 62 2.15 -8.38 2.22
N LYS A 63 3.28 -8.30 1.50
CA LYS A 63 4.10 -9.46 1.16
C LYS A 63 4.62 -10.19 2.40
N ILE A 64 5.15 -9.45 3.37
CA ILE A 64 5.65 -10.03 4.63
C ILE A 64 4.51 -10.76 5.36
N PHE A 65 3.33 -10.15 5.45
CA PHE A 65 2.19 -10.76 6.13
C PHE A 65 1.67 -12.01 5.41
N GLU A 66 1.66 -12.02 4.08
CA GLU A 66 1.30 -13.19 3.28
C GLU A 66 2.32 -14.32 3.45
N GLU A 67 3.62 -14.02 3.36
CA GLU A 67 4.71 -15.01 3.45
C GLU A 67 4.77 -15.66 4.85
N ASP A 68 4.64 -14.86 5.91
CA ASP A 68 4.77 -15.32 7.29
C ASP A 68 3.42 -15.70 7.94
N ASN A 69 2.31 -15.66 7.18
CA ASN A 69 0.94 -15.87 7.68
C ASN A 69 0.59 -15.00 8.89
N ILE A 70 1.06 -13.75 8.89
CA ILE A 70 0.85 -12.80 9.98
C ILE A 70 -0.48 -12.08 9.80
N SER A 71 -1.31 -12.12 10.84
CA SER A 71 -2.52 -11.29 10.87
C SER A 71 -2.15 -9.82 11.01
N THR A 72 -2.73 -8.96 10.16
CA THR A 72 -2.63 -7.48 10.23
C THR A 72 -3.03 -6.90 11.60
N LYS A 73 -3.77 -7.65 12.42
CA LYS A 73 -4.25 -7.24 13.76
C LYS A 73 -3.36 -7.73 14.90
N SER A 74 -2.28 -8.46 14.61
CA SER A 74 -1.39 -9.01 15.63
C SER A 74 -0.47 -7.93 16.22
N PRO A 75 0.06 -8.12 17.45
CA PRO A 75 1.08 -7.23 18.00
C PRO A 75 2.35 -7.17 17.13
N GLU A 76 2.73 -8.30 16.52
CA GLU A 76 3.88 -8.42 15.62
C GLU A 76 3.72 -7.57 14.35
N ALA A 77 2.51 -7.54 13.79
CA ALA A 77 2.20 -6.70 12.63
C ALA A 77 2.53 -5.23 12.88
N LYS A 78 2.34 -4.72 14.10
CA LYS A 78 2.65 -3.34 14.45
C LYS A 78 4.14 -3.03 14.37
N GLU A 79 4.99 -3.94 14.83
CA GLU A 79 6.45 -3.76 14.76
C GLU A 79 6.95 -3.86 13.32
N ILE A 80 6.38 -4.78 12.52
CA ILE A 80 6.69 -4.87 11.09
C ILE A 80 6.31 -3.56 10.39
N ILE A 81 5.07 -3.09 10.53
CA ILE A 81 4.61 -1.82 9.93
C ILE A 81 5.54 -0.67 10.31
N LYS A 82 5.88 -0.55 11.60
CA LYS A 82 6.76 0.51 12.10
C LYS A 82 8.14 0.42 11.46
N SER A 83 8.77 -0.75 11.46
CA SER A 83 10.13 -0.94 10.90
C SER A 83 10.16 -0.70 9.38
N THR A 84 9.11 -1.13 8.66
CA THR A 84 8.98 -0.83 7.24
C THR A 84 8.78 0.68 7.03
N PHE A 85 7.96 1.35 7.83
CA PHE A 85 7.76 2.80 7.70
C PHE A 85 9.06 3.58 7.95
N GLU A 86 9.86 3.16 8.94
CA GLU A 86 11.20 3.72 9.19
C GLU A 86 12.12 3.53 7.97
N LYS A 87 12.13 2.34 7.36
CA LYS A 87 12.90 2.04 6.13
C LYS A 87 12.56 2.97 4.98
N TYR A 88 11.28 3.35 4.83
CA TYR A 88 10.81 4.25 3.77
C TYR A 88 10.81 5.73 4.17
N GLY A 89 11.31 6.08 5.37
CA GLY A 89 11.44 7.46 5.84
C GLY A 89 10.10 8.10 6.27
N LEU A 90 9.09 7.29 6.60
CA LEU A 90 7.74 7.72 6.99
C LEU A 90 7.58 7.92 8.51
N ASN A 91 8.69 8.01 9.24
CA ASN A 91 8.74 8.14 10.69
C ASN A 91 8.78 9.59 11.20
N ARG A 92 8.28 10.55 10.40
CA ARG A 92 8.34 11.98 10.68
C ARG A 92 7.13 12.48 11.44
#